data_AF-A0A8T9B0V7-F1
#
_entry.id   AF-A0A8T9B0V7-F1
#
_cell.length_a   1.000
_cell.length_b   1.000
_cell.length_c   1.000
_cell.angle_alpha   90.00
_cell.angle_beta   90.00
_cell.angle_gamma   90.00
#
_symmetry.space_group_name_H-M   'P 1'
#
loop_
_entity.id
_entity.type
_entity.pdbx_description
1 polymer ?
#
loop_
_entity_poly.entity_id
_entity_poly.type
_entity_poly.pdbx_seq_one_letter_code
_entity_poly.pdbx_strand_id
1 'polypeptide(L)'
;MVSWSAPKNIQYLGAACGTLSSVLFFFSLVAAHQLPPIKPWFTPEQTTEYWRKHESGAKAGVAIMLLSAVFYLPFTATLAIQTSRIPRIHAVVPALQLACGASGVFTYVIPALVLAVIPYRLERNPEITQMLTDAFYFQLIMPWPTFIVQNWVFAYAILRDPGPQTIFPRGMAFFNILAPIFYLPGNAMHTAKTGPLAWNGVLGFWFIGLVFCGQLIADSICLCFAIRSEGEEDMLLNLGPKKIDQLDMASSPETGNGAGVGLRVMGIYDQLV
;
A
#
# COMPACT_ATOMS: atom_id res chain seq x y z
N MET A 1 0.94 -20.06 -24.42
CA MET A 1 0.32 -19.00 -23.61
C MET A 1 -0.20 -19.64 -22.34
N VAL A 2 0.49 -19.45 -21.21
CA VAL A 2 -0.02 -19.89 -19.90
C VAL A 2 -1.11 -18.88 -19.51
N SER A 3 -2.37 -19.30 -19.42
CA SER A 3 -3.45 -18.44 -18.96
C SER A 3 -3.30 -18.19 -17.46
N TRP A 4 -2.64 -17.09 -17.09
CA TRP A 4 -2.37 -16.67 -15.71
C TRP A 4 -3.60 -16.05 -15.02
N SER A 5 -4.83 -16.46 -15.35
CA SER A 5 -6.01 -16.02 -14.61
C SER A 5 -6.11 -16.80 -13.30
N ALA A 6 -5.31 -16.39 -12.30
CA ALA A 6 -5.54 -16.80 -10.93
C ALA A 6 -7.03 -16.55 -10.60
N PRO A 7 -7.73 -17.50 -9.97
CA PRO A 7 -9.15 -17.34 -9.69
C PRO A 7 -9.36 -16.02 -8.93
N LYS A 8 -10.32 -15.20 -9.39
CA LYS A 8 -10.53 -13.82 -8.89
C LYS A 8 -10.59 -13.71 -7.38
N ASN A 9 -11.07 -14.74 -6.70
CA ASN A 9 -11.08 -14.84 -5.25
C ASN A 9 -9.69 -14.68 -4.62
N ILE A 10 -8.65 -15.26 -5.23
CA ILE A 10 -7.25 -15.12 -4.76
C ILE A 10 -6.76 -13.69 -4.96
N GLN A 11 -7.14 -13.04 -6.08
CA GLN A 11 -6.76 -11.66 -6.34
C GLN A 11 -7.43 -10.68 -5.37
N TYR A 12 -8.73 -10.85 -5.11
CA TYR A 12 -9.45 -10.06 -4.12
C TYR A 12 -8.90 -10.27 -2.71
N LEU A 13 -8.51 -11.50 -2.36
CA LEU A 13 -7.82 -11.77 -1.10
C LEU A 13 -6.51 -10.99 -1.03
N GLY A 14 -5.69 -11.03 -2.09
CA GLY A 14 -4.44 -10.25 -2.17
C GLY A 14 -4.68 -8.75 -2.03
N ALA A 15 -5.72 -8.20 -2.65
CA ALA A 15 -6.09 -6.78 -2.50
C ALA A 15 -6.52 -6.44 -1.07
N ALA A 16 -7.34 -7.29 -0.44
CA ALA A 16 -7.76 -7.11 0.96
C ALA A 16 -6.59 -7.18 1.95
N CYS A 17 -5.55 -7.95 1.63
CA CYS A 17 -4.35 -8.05 2.47
C CYS A 17 -3.64 -6.68 2.66
N GLY A 18 -3.71 -5.74 1.70
CA GLY A 18 -3.10 -4.42 1.88
C GLY A 18 -3.82 -3.59 2.96
N THR A 19 -5.15 -3.54 2.92
CA THR A 19 -5.97 -2.93 3.99
C THR A 19 -5.76 -3.63 5.32
N LEU A 20 -5.73 -4.97 5.34
CA LEU A 20 -5.51 -5.73 6.57
C LEU A 20 -4.12 -5.46 7.16
N SER A 21 -3.09 -5.37 6.33
CA SER A 21 -1.74 -4.95 6.73
C SER A 21 -1.78 -3.56 7.38
N SER A 22 -2.37 -2.56 6.74
CA SER A 22 -2.49 -1.20 7.30
C SER A 22 -3.20 -1.18 8.65
N VAL A 23 -4.33 -1.88 8.76
CA VAL A 23 -5.15 -1.94 9.98
C VAL A 23 -4.39 -2.63 11.12
N LEU A 24 -3.76 -3.78 10.84
CA LEU A 24 -2.96 -4.49 11.84
C LEU A 24 -1.75 -3.66 12.29
N PHE A 25 -1.07 -2.99 11.37
CA PHE A 25 0.02 -2.08 11.73
C PHE A 25 -0.45 -0.98 12.69
N PHE A 26 -1.59 -0.34 12.41
CA PHE A 26 -2.18 0.63 13.33
C PHE A 26 -2.48 0.02 14.71
N PHE A 27 -3.14 -1.13 14.76
CA PHE A 27 -3.44 -1.83 16.02
C PHE A 27 -2.20 -2.31 16.76
N SER A 28 -1.09 -2.58 16.06
CA SER A 28 0.19 -2.91 16.70
C SER A 28 0.73 -1.75 17.54
N LEU A 29 0.59 -0.52 17.05
CA LEU A 29 1.01 0.69 17.76
C LEU A 29 0.04 1.01 18.90
N VAL A 30 -1.28 0.79 18.71
CA VAL A 30 -2.27 0.86 19.79
C VAL A 30 -1.91 -0.10 20.92
N ALA A 31 -1.67 -1.38 20.58
CA ALA A 31 -1.34 -2.41 21.55
C ALA A 31 -0.03 -2.10 22.29
N ALA A 32 0.98 -1.61 21.58
CA ALA A 32 2.25 -1.20 22.17
C ALA A 32 2.18 0.13 22.95
N HIS A 33 1.01 0.77 23.06
CA HIS A 33 0.81 2.10 23.67
C HIS A 33 1.58 3.25 23.00
N GLN A 34 1.96 3.12 21.72
CA GLN A 34 2.74 4.12 20.98
C GLN A 34 1.86 5.14 20.23
N LEU A 35 0.61 5.35 20.68
CA LEU A 35 -0.30 6.36 20.15
C LEU A 35 -0.84 7.25 21.30
N PRO A 36 -0.19 8.39 21.61
CA PRO A 36 0.98 8.97 20.92
C PRO A 36 2.30 8.23 21.22
N PRO A 37 3.32 8.38 20.35
CA PRO A 37 4.67 7.89 20.61
C PRO A 37 5.26 8.36 21.94
N ILE A 38 6.13 7.52 22.53
CA ILE A 38 6.93 7.90 23.69
C ILE A 38 7.76 9.17 23.39
N LYS A 39 7.99 10.00 24.41
CA LYS A 39 8.66 11.29 24.22
C LYS A 39 10.18 11.10 24.03
N PRO A 40 10.79 11.67 22.97
CA PRO A 40 12.23 11.58 22.72
C PRO A 40 13.14 12.20 23.78
N TRP A 41 12.59 13.07 24.63
CA TRP A 41 13.32 13.74 25.71
C TRP A 41 13.17 13.08 27.08
N PHE A 42 12.58 11.88 27.14
CA PHE A 42 12.60 11.10 28.36
C PHE A 42 14.03 10.74 28.76
N THR A 43 14.31 10.79 30.06
CA THR A 43 15.57 10.25 30.60
C THR A 43 15.60 8.72 30.40
N PRO A 44 16.79 8.10 30.44
CA PRO A 44 16.88 6.64 30.35
C PRO A 44 15.94 5.89 31.32
N GLU A 45 15.83 6.39 32.55
CA GLU A 45 14.99 5.82 33.62
C GLU A 45 13.50 5.97 33.28
N GLN A 46 13.10 7.16 32.81
CA GLN A 46 11.71 7.41 32.38
C GLN A 46 11.31 6.51 31.21
N THR A 47 12.22 6.31 30.24
CA THR A 47 11.99 5.42 29.11
C THR A 47 11.83 3.97 29.56
N THR A 48 12.68 3.51 30.49
CA THR A 48 12.61 2.13 31.01
C THR A 48 11.34 1.90 31.83
N GLU A 49 10.97 2.86 32.69
CA GLU A 49 9.74 2.78 33.47
C GLU A 49 8.49 2.80 32.59
N TYR A 50 8.51 3.59 31.51
CA TYR A 50 7.42 3.60 30.53
C TYR A 50 7.22 2.22 29.90
N TRP A 51 8.30 1.55 29.47
CA TRP A 51 8.22 0.21 28.90
C TRP A 51 7.82 -0.85 29.91
N ARG A 52 8.23 -0.71 31.18
CA ARG A 52 7.78 -1.59 32.28
C ARG A 52 6.27 -1.52 32.49
N LYS A 53 5.72 -0.31 32.47
CA LYS A 53 4.27 -0.10 32.61
C LYS A 53 3.45 -0.69 31.45
N HIS A 54 4.02 -0.78 30.25
CA HIS A 54 3.33 -1.22 29.03
C HIS A 54 3.92 -2.52 28.44
N GLU A 55 4.59 -3.33 29.26
CA GLU A 55 5.38 -4.49 28.80
C GLU A 55 4.55 -5.50 27.99
N SER A 56 3.38 -5.90 28.53
CA SER A 56 2.46 -6.84 27.87
C SER A 56 1.93 -6.27 26.55
N GLY A 57 1.64 -4.97 26.52
CA GLY A 57 1.20 -4.26 25.32
C GLY A 57 2.28 -4.24 24.25
N ALA A 58 3.53 -3.95 24.62
CA ALA A 58 4.67 -3.98 23.72
C ALA A 58 4.85 -5.37 23.09
N LYS A 59 4.79 -6.44 23.90
CA LYS A 59 4.87 -7.83 23.41
C LYS A 59 3.73 -8.18 22.45
N ALA A 60 2.51 -7.76 22.74
CA ALA A 60 1.37 -7.94 21.84
C ALA A 60 1.55 -7.15 20.53
N GLY A 61 2.04 -5.90 20.63
CA GLY A 61 2.35 -5.06 19.49
C GLY A 61 3.36 -5.70 18.52
N VAL A 62 4.41 -6.34 19.05
CA VAL A 62 5.38 -7.11 18.22
C VAL A 62 4.67 -8.18 17.39
N ALA A 63 3.84 -9.02 18.02
CA ALA A 63 3.15 -10.10 17.34
C ALA A 63 2.22 -9.58 16.23
N ILE A 64 1.47 -8.51 16.51
CA ILE A 64 0.55 -7.89 15.55
C ILE A 64 1.33 -7.23 14.39
N MET A 65 2.46 -6.58 14.67
CA MET A 65 3.29 -5.92 13.66
C MET A 65 3.94 -6.92 12.70
N LEU A 66 4.42 -8.06 13.22
CA LEU A 66 4.92 -9.16 12.39
C LEU A 66 3.80 -9.77 11.53
N LEU A 67 2.61 -9.94 12.10
CA LEU A 67 1.44 -10.42 11.35
C LEU A 67 1.04 -9.44 10.23
N SER A 68 1.09 -8.13 10.49
CA SER A 68 0.87 -7.10 9.48
C SER A 68 1.81 -7.24 8.28
N ALA A 69 3.08 -7.58 8.53
CA ALA A 69 4.09 -7.77 7.49
C ALA A 69 3.73 -8.92 6.52
N VAL A 70 3.12 -10.00 7.02
CA VAL A 70 2.70 -11.16 6.23
C VAL A 70 1.68 -10.75 5.15
N PHE A 71 0.74 -9.88 5.49
CA PHE A 71 -0.31 -9.44 4.58
C PHE A 71 0.18 -8.44 3.52
N TYR A 72 1.32 -7.78 3.73
CA TYR A 72 1.87 -6.86 2.73
C TYR A 72 2.36 -7.58 1.46
N LEU A 73 2.85 -8.82 1.59
CA LEU A 73 3.39 -9.61 0.46
C LEU A 73 2.33 -9.99 -0.59
N PRO A 74 1.18 -10.62 -0.21
CA PRO A 74 0.12 -10.90 -1.17
C PRO A 74 -0.39 -9.65 -1.88
N PHE A 75 -0.51 -8.54 -1.15
CA PHE A 75 -0.93 -7.25 -1.71
C PHE A 75 0.01 -6.78 -2.82
N THR A 76 1.32 -6.72 -2.55
CA THR A 76 2.28 -6.25 -3.56
C THR A 76 2.37 -7.22 -4.74
N ALA A 77 2.17 -8.53 -4.52
CA ALA A 77 2.15 -9.51 -5.60
C ALA A 77 0.95 -9.29 -6.53
N THR A 78 -0.25 -9.12 -5.98
CA THR A 78 -1.45 -8.81 -6.77
C THR A 78 -1.32 -7.47 -7.49
N LEU A 79 -0.74 -6.45 -6.83
CA LEU A 79 -0.50 -5.15 -7.45
C LEU A 79 0.45 -5.24 -8.64
N ALA A 80 1.53 -6.02 -8.54
CA ALA A 80 2.47 -6.26 -9.64
C ALA A 80 1.81 -7.03 -10.80
N ILE A 81 1.00 -8.05 -10.50
CA ILE A 81 0.25 -8.82 -11.51
C ILE A 81 -0.73 -7.89 -12.25
N GLN A 82 -1.50 -7.08 -11.54
CA GLN A 82 -2.46 -6.14 -12.15
C GLN A 82 -1.75 -5.04 -12.94
N THR A 83 -0.58 -4.59 -12.48
CA THR A 83 0.29 -3.66 -13.24
C THR A 83 0.77 -4.29 -14.56
N SER A 84 1.04 -5.60 -14.58
CA SER A 84 1.50 -6.30 -15.79
C SER A 84 0.43 -6.43 -16.89
N ARG A 85 -0.85 -6.20 -16.56
CA ARG A 85 -1.94 -6.16 -17.54
C ARG A 85 -1.94 -4.89 -18.41
N ILE A 86 -1.22 -3.84 -18.00
CA ILE A 86 -1.20 -2.58 -18.74
C ILE A 86 -0.53 -2.78 -20.11
N PRO A 87 -1.19 -2.42 -21.22
CA PRO A 87 -0.64 -2.64 -22.56
C PRO A 87 0.70 -1.94 -22.77
N ARG A 88 1.67 -2.66 -23.35
CA ARG A 88 3.03 -2.15 -23.68
C ARG A 88 3.86 -1.71 -22.47
N ILE A 89 3.48 -2.12 -21.25
CA ILE A 89 4.33 -1.91 -20.07
C ILE A 89 5.54 -2.85 -20.13
N HIS A 90 6.73 -2.30 -19.88
CA HIS A 90 7.95 -3.11 -19.86
C HIS A 90 7.99 -3.97 -18.58
N ALA A 91 8.45 -5.22 -18.68
CA ALA A 91 8.47 -6.19 -17.57
C ALA A 91 9.23 -5.73 -16.32
N VAL A 92 10.16 -4.78 -16.47
CA VAL A 92 10.88 -4.13 -15.35
C VAL A 92 9.92 -3.41 -14.40
N VAL A 93 8.82 -2.83 -14.89
CA VAL A 93 7.86 -2.08 -14.06
C VAL A 93 7.18 -2.97 -13.01
N PRO A 94 6.45 -4.05 -13.36
CA PRO A 94 5.87 -4.95 -12.37
C PRO A 94 6.93 -5.72 -11.56
N ALA A 95 8.10 -6.02 -12.14
CA ALA A 95 9.19 -6.63 -11.38
C ALA A 95 9.73 -5.70 -10.27
N LEU A 96 9.91 -4.41 -10.58
CA LEU A 96 10.33 -3.41 -9.62
C LEU A 96 9.24 -3.14 -8.57
N GLN A 97 7.96 -3.15 -8.97
CA GLN A 97 6.83 -3.07 -8.05
C GLN A 97 6.88 -4.16 -6.98
N LEU A 98 7.11 -5.41 -7.40
CA LEU A 98 7.22 -6.57 -6.51
C LEU A 98 8.49 -6.51 -5.66
N ALA A 99 9.65 -6.17 -6.25
CA ALA A 99 10.92 -6.08 -5.54
C ALA A 99 10.89 -5.02 -4.44
N CYS A 100 10.35 -3.84 -4.73
CA CYS A 100 10.18 -2.77 -3.74
C CYS A 100 9.19 -3.18 -2.65
N GLY A 101 8.09 -3.85 -2.99
CA GLY A 101 7.13 -4.35 -2.01
C GLY A 101 7.70 -5.43 -1.10
N ALA A 102 8.43 -6.39 -1.66
CA ALA A 102 9.13 -7.42 -0.89
C ALA A 102 10.18 -6.80 0.05
N SER A 103 10.89 -5.77 -0.41
CA SER A 103 11.79 -5.02 0.47
C SER A 103 11.04 -4.20 1.52
N GLY A 104 9.88 -3.64 1.19
CA GLY A 104 9.05 -2.85 2.11
C GLY A 104 8.48 -3.64 3.29
N VAL A 105 8.41 -4.97 3.19
CA VAL A 105 8.06 -5.85 4.33
C VAL A 105 8.99 -5.63 5.52
N PHE A 106 10.27 -5.35 5.27
CA PHE A 106 11.26 -5.15 6.32
C PHE A 106 11.01 -3.87 7.14
N THR A 107 10.25 -2.91 6.61
CA THR A 107 9.77 -1.75 7.38
C THR A 107 8.86 -2.14 8.54
N TYR A 108 8.22 -3.31 8.48
CA TYR A 108 7.44 -3.85 9.60
C TYR A 108 8.31 -4.76 10.48
N VAL A 109 9.07 -5.65 9.83
CA VAL A 109 9.81 -6.71 10.52
C VAL A 109 10.93 -6.14 11.38
N ILE A 110 11.76 -5.24 10.85
CA ILE A 110 12.93 -4.72 11.57
C ILE A 110 12.52 -3.98 12.85
N PRO A 111 11.62 -2.98 12.83
CA PRO A 111 11.19 -2.33 14.06
C PRO A 111 10.47 -3.29 15.01
N ALA A 112 9.69 -4.28 14.52
CA ALA A 112 9.10 -5.29 15.38
C ALA A 112 10.16 -6.11 16.12
N LEU A 113 11.26 -6.48 15.46
CA LEU A 113 12.38 -7.20 16.09
C LEU A 113 13.08 -6.34 17.14
N VAL A 114 13.33 -5.06 16.86
CA VAL A 114 13.90 -4.14 17.86
C VAL A 114 12.95 -3.96 19.04
N LEU A 115 11.66 -3.76 18.76
CA LEU A 115 10.61 -3.65 19.77
C LEU A 115 10.50 -4.93 20.60
N ALA A 116 10.74 -6.11 20.05
CA ALA A 116 10.76 -7.37 20.81
C ALA A 116 11.89 -7.39 21.85
N VAL A 117 13.04 -6.80 21.53
CA VAL A 117 14.19 -6.75 22.43
C VAL A 117 13.94 -5.81 23.60
N ILE A 118 13.16 -4.73 23.43
CA ILE A 118 12.91 -3.70 24.46
C ILE A 118 12.24 -4.25 25.75
N PRO A 119 11.06 -4.90 25.70
CA PRO A 119 10.40 -5.46 26.88
C PRO A 119 10.99 -6.81 27.30
N TYR A 120 11.92 -7.39 26.54
CA TYR A 120 12.49 -8.71 26.85
C TYR A 120 13.40 -8.70 28.09
N ARG A 121 14.08 -7.58 28.35
CA ARG A 121 14.94 -7.37 29.52
C ARG A 121 14.85 -5.92 29.97
N LEU A 122 14.02 -5.63 30.97
CA LEU A 122 13.82 -4.27 31.51
C LEU A 122 14.64 -3.99 32.78
N GLU A 123 15.38 -5.00 33.24
CA GLU A 123 16.32 -4.97 34.35
C GLU A 123 17.74 -4.53 33.95
N ARG A 124 18.02 -4.41 32.65
CA ARG A 124 19.30 -3.91 32.12
C ARG A 124 19.49 -2.41 32.41
N ASN A 125 20.71 -1.93 32.17
CA ASN A 125 21.01 -0.50 32.25
C ASN A 125 20.00 0.31 31.40
N PRO A 126 19.30 1.31 31.99
CA PRO A 126 18.30 2.13 31.31
C PRO A 126 18.78 2.78 30.01
N GLU A 127 20.06 3.13 29.89
CA GLU A 127 20.63 3.73 28.68
C GLU A 127 20.51 2.80 27.45
N ILE A 128 20.62 1.49 27.67
CA ILE A 128 20.47 0.48 26.60
C ILE A 128 19.01 0.43 26.13
N THR A 129 18.06 0.49 27.06
CA THR A 129 16.62 0.54 26.73
C THR A 129 16.28 1.81 25.97
N GLN A 130 16.88 2.96 26.33
CA GLN A 130 16.72 4.21 25.60
C GLN A 130 17.27 4.11 24.18
N MET A 131 18.52 3.65 24.01
CA MET A 131 19.12 3.44 22.68
C MET A 131 18.28 2.52 21.79
N LEU A 132 17.73 1.43 22.34
CA LEU A 132 16.84 0.53 21.59
C LEU A 132 15.51 1.19 21.22
N THR A 133 14.99 2.07 22.07
CA THR A 133 13.79 2.86 21.78
C THR A 133 14.06 3.81 20.61
N ASP A 134 15.20 4.52 20.61
CA ASP A 134 15.61 5.39 19.52
C ASP A 134 15.74 4.60 18.21
N ALA A 135 16.40 3.43 18.27
CA ALA A 135 16.55 2.52 17.14
C ALA A 135 15.19 2.04 16.62
N PHE A 136 14.23 1.70 17.49
CA PHE A 136 12.88 1.32 17.08
C PHE A 136 12.22 2.40 16.24
N TYR A 137 12.23 3.65 16.69
CA TYR A 137 11.59 4.76 15.95
C TYR A 137 12.28 5.08 14.63
N PHE A 138 13.61 5.06 14.60
CA PHE A 138 14.35 5.29 13.36
C PHE A 138 14.07 4.18 12.34
N GLN A 139 14.00 2.92 12.77
CA GLN A 139 13.64 1.79 11.89
C GLN A 139 12.16 1.79 11.51
N LEU A 140 11.27 2.38 12.31
CA LEU A 140 9.85 2.46 12.00
C LEU A 140 9.54 3.51 10.92
N ILE A 141 10.24 4.65 10.92
CA ILE A 141 9.88 5.81 10.10
C ILE A 141 10.86 6.05 8.94
N MET A 142 12.16 5.81 9.12
CA MET A 142 13.17 6.16 8.10
C MET A 142 13.30 5.21 6.90
N PRO A 143 12.87 3.93 6.88
CA PRO A 143 13.01 3.07 5.70
C PRO A 143 11.92 3.37 4.63
N TRP A 144 11.64 4.65 4.39
CA TRP A 144 10.70 5.14 3.38
C TRP A 144 11.18 5.02 1.91
N PRO A 145 12.48 4.97 1.55
CA PRO A 145 12.91 5.02 0.14
C PRO A 145 12.36 3.89 -0.75
N THR A 146 12.17 2.69 -0.20
CA THR A 146 11.59 1.56 -0.95
C THR A 146 10.16 1.86 -1.39
N PHE A 147 9.39 2.58 -0.56
CA PHE A 147 8.02 2.97 -0.90
C PHE A 147 8.00 4.08 -1.94
N ILE A 148 8.94 5.02 -1.98
CA ILE A 148 8.98 6.03 -3.06
C ILE A 148 9.07 5.35 -4.41
N VAL A 149 10.04 4.44 -4.56
CA VAL A 149 10.25 3.75 -5.83
C VAL A 149 9.00 2.96 -6.19
N GLN A 150 8.40 2.24 -5.24
CA GLN A 150 7.17 1.49 -5.48
C GLN A 150 6.00 2.38 -5.91
N ASN A 151 5.79 3.51 -5.23
CA ASN A 151 4.71 4.45 -5.54
C ASN A 151 4.92 5.10 -6.92
N TRP A 152 6.14 5.55 -7.23
CA TRP A 152 6.44 6.19 -8.51
C TRP A 152 6.41 5.22 -9.68
N VAL A 153 6.81 3.95 -9.48
CA VAL A 153 6.68 2.89 -10.49
C VAL A 153 5.21 2.62 -10.77
N PHE A 154 4.37 2.56 -9.73
CA PHE A 154 2.93 2.39 -9.91
C PHE A 154 2.32 3.59 -10.64
N ALA A 155 2.63 4.82 -10.23
CA ALA A 155 2.18 6.03 -10.92
C ALA A 155 2.63 6.08 -12.38
N TYR A 156 3.89 5.71 -12.67
CA TYR A 156 4.39 5.60 -14.04
C TYR A 156 3.56 4.62 -14.87
N ALA A 157 3.23 3.47 -14.30
CA ALA A 157 2.43 2.47 -15.00
C ALA A 157 1.03 3.00 -15.35
N ILE A 158 0.36 3.66 -14.40
CA ILE A 158 -0.96 4.29 -14.61
C ILE A 158 -0.90 5.36 -15.70
N LEU A 159 0.13 6.21 -15.70
CA LEU A 159 0.29 7.28 -16.71
C LEU A 159 0.63 6.73 -18.11
N ARG A 160 1.20 5.52 -18.19
CA ARG A 160 1.50 4.84 -19.44
C ARG A 160 0.32 4.08 -20.03
N ASP A 161 -0.75 3.90 -19.27
CA ASP A 161 -1.96 3.23 -19.76
C ASP A 161 -2.61 4.06 -20.89
N PRO A 162 -2.58 3.56 -22.14
CA PRO A 162 -3.07 4.31 -23.30
C PRO A 162 -4.60 4.30 -23.41
N GLY A 163 -5.30 3.48 -22.60
CA GLY A 163 -6.72 3.23 -22.76
C GLY A 163 -7.60 4.47 -22.46
N PRO A 164 -8.76 4.59 -23.15
CA PRO A 164 -9.81 5.53 -22.74
C PRO A 164 -10.42 5.12 -21.39
N GLN A 165 -10.44 3.82 -21.11
CA GLN A 165 -10.70 3.23 -19.80
C GLN A 165 -9.40 2.59 -19.32
N THR A 166 -8.76 3.22 -18.34
CA THR A 166 -7.50 2.73 -17.77
C THR A 166 -7.77 1.68 -16.71
N ILE A 167 -6.88 0.69 -16.55
CA ILE A 167 -7.00 -0.39 -15.56
C ILE A 167 -7.11 0.18 -14.15
N PHE A 168 -6.35 1.24 -13.89
CA PHE A 168 -6.38 2.00 -12.64
C PHE A 168 -6.85 3.43 -12.90
N PRO A 169 -7.55 4.09 -11.96
CA PRO A 169 -7.98 5.48 -12.12
C PRO A 169 -6.78 6.42 -12.26
N ARG A 170 -6.81 7.33 -13.24
CA ARG A 170 -5.70 8.28 -13.48
C ARG A 170 -5.37 9.17 -12.27
N GLY A 171 -6.36 9.48 -11.43
CA GLY A 171 -6.17 10.22 -10.19
C GLY A 171 -5.19 9.54 -9.21
N MET A 172 -5.14 8.20 -9.22
CA MET A 172 -4.24 7.43 -8.36
C MET A 172 -2.76 7.62 -8.71
N ALA A 173 -2.44 8.00 -9.96
CA ALA A 173 -1.08 8.35 -10.33
C ALA A 173 -0.59 9.60 -9.58
N PHE A 174 -1.40 10.65 -9.52
CA PHE A 174 -1.05 11.87 -8.80
C PHE A 174 -0.92 11.64 -7.30
N PHE A 175 -1.81 10.81 -6.74
CA PHE A 175 -1.76 10.44 -5.34
C PHE A 175 -0.46 9.68 -5.01
N ASN A 176 -0.10 8.67 -5.80
CA ASN A 176 1.16 7.93 -5.69
C ASN A 176 2.41 8.77 -6.03
N ILE A 177 2.30 9.89 -6.72
CA ILE A 177 3.43 10.83 -6.90
C ILE A 177 3.62 11.68 -5.64
N LEU A 178 2.52 12.20 -5.07
CA LEU A 178 2.54 13.16 -3.96
C LEU A 178 2.75 12.51 -2.59
N ALA A 179 2.11 11.38 -2.31
CA ALA A 179 2.22 10.67 -1.03
C ALA A 179 3.68 10.42 -0.60
N PRO A 180 4.57 9.87 -1.44
CA PRO A 180 5.96 9.64 -1.04
C PRO A 180 6.78 10.91 -0.79
N ILE A 181 6.42 12.05 -1.38
CA ILE A 181 7.07 13.35 -1.09
C ILE A 181 6.80 13.77 0.36
N PHE A 182 5.62 13.41 0.89
CA PHE A 182 5.28 13.68 2.29
C PHE A 182 6.02 12.81 3.30
N TYR A 183 6.78 11.79 2.86
CA TYR A 183 7.66 11.01 3.74
C TYR A 183 9.01 11.71 3.98
N LEU A 184 9.39 12.68 3.13
CA LEU A 184 10.69 13.38 3.23
C LEU A 184 10.98 14.03 4.59
N PRO A 185 10.01 14.60 5.33
CA PRO A 185 10.26 15.12 6.68
C PRO A 185 10.84 14.07 7.63
N GLY A 186 10.57 12.77 7.40
CA GLY A 186 11.12 11.66 8.17
C GLY A 186 12.66 11.60 8.14
N ASN A 187 13.30 12.15 7.10
CA ASN A 187 14.78 12.25 7.05
C ASN A 187 15.34 13.14 8.14
N ALA A 188 14.63 14.20 8.49
CA ALA A 188 15.09 15.16 9.50
C ALA A 188 14.73 14.69 10.92
N MET A 189 14.05 13.55 11.09
CA MET A 189 13.58 13.09 12.40
C MET A 189 14.71 12.88 13.41
N HIS A 190 15.88 12.41 12.95
CA HIS A 190 17.06 12.21 13.80
C HIS A 190 17.71 13.53 14.28
N THR A 191 17.32 14.68 13.71
CA THR A 191 17.93 15.99 14.03
C THR A 191 17.27 16.70 15.21
N ALA A 192 16.07 16.25 15.61
CA ALA A 192 15.26 16.93 16.61
C ALA A 192 14.69 15.95 17.63
N LYS A 193 14.87 16.27 18.92
CA LYS A 193 14.21 15.56 20.02
C LYS A 193 12.86 16.20 20.36
N THR A 194 12.60 17.43 19.96
CA THR A 194 11.36 18.18 20.28
C THR A 194 10.80 18.88 19.04
N GLY A 195 9.50 19.20 19.05
CA GLY A 195 8.85 19.97 17.99
C GLY A 195 8.29 19.09 16.85
N PRO A 196 7.91 19.68 15.71
CA PRO A 196 7.17 19.00 14.65
C PRO A 196 7.91 17.81 14.02
N LEU A 197 9.24 17.88 13.95
CA LEU A 197 10.10 16.89 13.30
C LEU A 197 10.51 15.73 14.21
N ALA A 198 10.32 15.85 15.52
CA ALA A 198 10.59 14.74 16.45
C ALA A 198 9.70 13.53 16.12
N TRP A 199 10.12 12.32 16.50
CA TRP A 199 9.34 11.11 16.21
C TRP A 199 7.97 11.04 16.91
N ASN A 200 7.67 11.95 17.84
CA ASN A 200 6.35 12.11 18.43
C ASN A 200 5.60 13.35 17.91
N GLY A 201 6.21 14.09 16.99
CA GLY A 201 5.71 15.32 16.40
C GLY A 201 4.74 15.07 15.24
N VAL A 202 4.08 16.16 14.81
CA VAL A 202 3.08 16.10 13.72
C VAL A 202 3.68 15.66 12.40
N LEU A 203 4.90 16.11 12.05
CA LEU A 203 5.56 15.74 10.80
C LEU A 203 6.39 14.47 10.92
N GLY A 204 6.96 14.18 12.10
CA GLY A 204 7.78 12.98 12.31
C GLY A 204 7.01 11.68 12.47
N PHE A 205 5.70 11.73 12.77
CA PHE A 205 4.90 10.53 12.99
C PHE A 205 3.48 10.61 12.44
N TRP A 206 2.68 11.58 12.88
CA TRP A 206 1.25 11.61 12.58
C TRP A 206 0.96 11.79 11.09
N PHE A 207 1.56 12.81 10.47
CA PHE A 207 1.34 13.11 9.07
C PHE A 207 1.87 11.99 8.17
N ILE A 208 3.10 11.51 8.42
CA ILE A 208 3.70 10.39 7.67
C ILE A 208 2.83 9.13 7.81
N GLY A 209 2.44 8.77 9.03
CA GLY A 209 1.62 7.58 9.28
C GLY A 209 0.25 7.64 8.62
N LEU A 210 -0.42 8.81 8.66
CA LEU A 210 -1.72 9.01 8.00
C LEU A 210 -1.61 8.91 6.48
N VAL A 211 -0.58 9.53 5.89
CA VAL A 211 -0.34 9.43 4.43
C VAL A 211 -0.03 7.97 4.06
N PHE A 212 0.83 7.29 4.79
CA PHE A 212 1.19 5.90 4.52
C PHE A 212 0.00 4.94 4.61
N CYS A 213 -0.77 5.00 5.71
CA CYS A 213 -1.95 4.15 5.87
C CYS A 213 -3.05 4.48 4.85
N GLY A 214 -3.29 5.78 4.62
CA GLY A 214 -4.25 6.23 3.62
C GLY A 214 -3.87 5.77 2.20
N GLN A 215 -2.59 5.87 1.86
CA GLN A 215 -2.02 5.39 0.60
C GLN A 215 -2.27 3.90 0.39
N LEU A 216 -1.88 3.08 1.37
CA LEU A 216 -2.03 1.63 1.29
C LEU A 216 -3.50 1.20 1.16
N ILE A 217 -4.41 1.82 1.91
CA ILE A 217 -5.86 1.55 1.81
C ILE A 217 -6.40 1.97 0.44
N ALA A 218 -6.01 3.14 -0.08
CA ALA A 218 -6.46 3.60 -1.39
C ALA A 218 -5.95 2.71 -2.52
N ASP A 219 -4.68 2.28 -2.48
CA ASP A 219 -4.12 1.35 -3.46
C ASP A 219 -4.82 -0.02 -3.39
N SER A 220 -5.15 -0.51 -2.19
CA SER A 220 -5.97 -1.72 -2.01
C SER A 220 -7.36 -1.61 -2.62
N ILE A 221 -8.06 -0.49 -2.40
CA ILE A 221 -9.39 -0.24 -2.99
C ILE A 221 -9.28 -0.14 -4.51
N CYS A 222 -8.26 0.57 -5.00
CA CYS A 222 -7.96 0.70 -6.41
C CYS A 222 -7.72 -0.66 -7.07
N LEU A 223 -7.04 -1.57 -6.37
CA LEU A 223 -6.78 -2.92 -6.85
C LEU A 223 -8.07 -3.75 -6.96
N CYS A 224 -9.01 -3.60 -6.02
CA CYS A 224 -10.34 -4.20 -6.14
C CYS A 224 -11.09 -3.74 -7.40
N PHE A 225 -10.99 -2.45 -7.76
CA PHE A 225 -11.60 -1.95 -8.99
C PHE A 225 -10.93 -2.54 -10.25
N ALA A 226 -9.61 -2.66 -10.26
CA ALA A 226 -8.87 -3.27 -11.38
C ALA A 226 -9.19 -4.77 -11.58
N ILE A 227 -9.41 -5.52 -10.49
CA ILE A 227 -9.81 -6.94 -10.55
C ILE A 227 -11.25 -7.07 -11.08
N ARG A 228 -12.13 -6.12 -10.76
CA ARG A 228 -13.50 -6.11 -11.26
C ARG A 228 -13.56 -5.92 -12.77
N SER A 229 -12.78 -5.00 -13.33
CA SER A 229 -12.77 -4.73 -14.78
C SER A 229 -12.28 -5.93 -15.61
N GLU A 230 -11.41 -6.78 -15.04
CA GLU A 230 -11.01 -8.06 -15.65
C GLU A 230 -12.23 -8.96 -15.98
N GLY A 231 -13.27 -8.93 -15.15
CA GLY A 231 -14.48 -9.70 -15.41
C GLY A 231 -15.38 -9.17 -16.50
N GLU A 232 -15.38 -7.86 -16.68
CA GLU A 232 -16.13 -7.23 -17.75
C GLU A 232 -15.42 -7.52 -19.10
N GLU A 233 -14.09 -7.44 -19.14
CA GLU A 233 -13.27 -7.82 -20.30
C GLU A 233 -13.44 -9.30 -20.69
N ASP A 234 -13.28 -10.24 -19.74
CA ASP A 234 -13.44 -11.67 -19.99
C ASP A 234 -14.87 -12.02 -20.46
N MET A 235 -15.88 -11.35 -19.91
CA MET A 235 -17.29 -11.58 -20.27
C MET A 235 -17.56 -11.10 -21.70
N LEU A 236 -17.06 -9.93 -22.08
CA LEU A 236 -17.19 -9.38 -23.42
C LEU A 236 -16.45 -10.23 -24.47
N LEU A 237 -15.27 -10.74 -24.14
CA LEU A 237 -14.52 -11.65 -25.02
C LEU A 237 -15.23 -13.00 -25.21
N ASN A 238 -15.91 -13.52 -24.18
CA ASN A 238 -16.66 -14.78 -24.26
C ASN A 238 -18.06 -14.62 -24.88
N LEU A 239 -18.64 -13.43 -24.84
CA LEU A 239 -19.82 -13.06 -25.62
C LEU A 239 -19.39 -12.80 -27.06
N GLY A 240 -19.20 -13.86 -27.86
CA GLY A 240 -18.84 -13.72 -29.27
C GLY A 240 -19.72 -12.71 -30.04
N PRO A 241 -19.23 -12.14 -31.15
CA PRO A 241 -19.74 -10.89 -31.76
C PRO A 241 -21.26 -10.88 -32.02
N LYS A 242 -21.86 -12.03 -32.36
CA LYS A 242 -23.31 -12.14 -32.62
C LYS A 242 -24.22 -11.84 -31.43
N LYS A 243 -23.72 -11.95 -30.19
CA LYS A 243 -24.53 -11.78 -28.97
C LYS A 243 -24.46 -10.35 -28.42
N ILE A 244 -23.38 -9.63 -28.73
CA ILE A 244 -23.22 -8.21 -28.42
C ILE A 244 -24.20 -7.39 -29.28
N ASP A 245 -24.26 -7.68 -30.59
CA ASP A 245 -25.21 -7.04 -31.51
C ASP A 245 -26.68 -7.25 -31.07
N GLN A 246 -27.01 -8.41 -30.52
CA GLN A 246 -28.36 -8.69 -30.02
C GLN A 246 -28.72 -7.93 -28.74
N LEU A 247 -27.74 -7.60 -27.89
CA LEU A 247 -27.95 -6.82 -26.67
C LEU A 247 -28.05 -5.32 -26.97
N ASP A 248 -27.29 -4.82 -27.94
CA ASP A 248 -27.43 -3.44 -28.45
C ASP A 248 -28.78 -3.24 -29.16
N MET A 249 -29.24 -4.24 -29.93
CA MET A 249 -30.54 -4.22 -30.61
C MET A 249 -31.73 -4.32 -29.62
N ALA A 250 -31.55 -5.01 -28.49
CA ALA A 250 -32.60 -5.16 -27.47
C ALA A 250 -32.68 -3.98 -26.48
N SER A 251 -31.64 -3.15 -26.39
CA SER A 251 -31.58 -1.99 -25.50
C SER A 251 -31.93 -0.65 -26.18
N SER A 252 -32.12 -0.63 -27.50
CA SER A 252 -32.65 0.54 -28.21
C SER A 252 -34.16 0.66 -28.00
N PRO A 253 -34.68 1.76 -27.41
CA PRO A 253 -36.10 2.04 -27.46
C PRO A 253 -36.47 2.33 -28.92
N GLU A 254 -37.49 1.67 -29.45
CA GLU A 254 -38.13 2.08 -30.71
C GLU A 254 -38.67 3.51 -30.53
N THR A 255 -37.92 4.54 -30.94
CA THR A 255 -38.47 5.80 -31.45
C THR A 255 -37.37 6.58 -32.15
N GLY A 256 -37.71 7.09 -33.33
CA GLY A 256 -36.76 7.54 -34.33
C GLY A 256 -35.98 8.83 -34.03
N ASN A 257 -35.02 9.02 -34.93
CA ASN A 257 -34.30 10.23 -35.30
C ASN A 257 -32.91 10.42 -34.66
N GLY A 258 -31.88 10.23 -35.50
CA GLY A 258 -30.67 11.06 -35.51
C GLY A 258 -29.50 10.65 -34.62
N ALA A 259 -28.56 9.91 -35.20
CA ALA A 259 -27.10 9.97 -34.99
C ALA A 259 -26.53 10.20 -33.58
N GLY A 260 -25.85 9.19 -33.00
CA GLY A 260 -24.93 9.47 -31.89
C GLY A 260 -24.20 8.30 -31.23
N VAL A 261 -24.69 7.05 -31.30
CA VAL A 261 -24.18 5.99 -30.39
C VAL A 261 -23.30 4.93 -31.08
N GLY A 262 -23.45 4.71 -32.39
CA GLY A 262 -22.73 3.66 -33.12
C GLY A 262 -21.21 3.83 -33.26
N LEU A 263 -20.65 5.01 -32.94
CA LEU A 263 -19.21 5.26 -33.06
C LEU A 263 -18.38 4.74 -31.87
N ARG A 264 -19.01 4.33 -30.75
CA ARG A 264 -18.26 3.98 -29.53
C ARG A 264 -17.71 2.55 -29.50
N VAL A 265 -18.27 1.63 -30.28
CA VAL A 265 -17.86 0.21 -30.27
C VAL A 265 -16.91 -0.13 -31.42
N MET A 266 -17.07 0.53 -32.56
CA MET A 266 -16.27 0.26 -33.77
C MET A 266 -14.78 0.64 -33.60
N GLY A 267 -14.47 1.60 -32.72
CA GLY A 267 -13.09 2.02 -32.44
C GLY A 267 -12.23 1.00 -31.67
N ILE A 268 -12.84 -0.04 -31.07
CA ILE A 268 -12.10 -1.09 -30.34
C ILE A 268 -11.64 -2.20 -31.29
N TYR A 269 -12.39 -2.45 -32.37
CA TYR A 269 -12.06 -3.51 -33.33
C TYR A 269 -10.96 -3.13 -34.34
N ASP A 270 -10.88 -1.85 -34.74
CA ASP A 270 -9.89 -1.39 -35.73
C ASP A 270 -8.45 -1.27 -35.19
N GLN A 271 -8.20 -1.52 -33.90
CA GLN A 271 -6.85 -1.49 -33.29
C GLN A 271 -6.20 -2.87 -33.11
N LEU A 272 -6.84 -3.95 -33.54
CA LEU A 272 -6.37 -5.33 -33.33
C LEU A 272 -6.15 -6.13 -34.63
N VAL A 273 -5.97 -5.45 -35.78
CA VAL A 273 -5.49 -6.05 -37.03
C VAL A 273 -4.15 -5.45 -37.43
#